data_AF-A0A2V7SQT2-F1
#
_entry.id   AF-A0A2V7SQT2-F1
#
_cell.length_a   1.000
_cell.length_b   1.000
_cell.length_c   1.000
_cell.angle_alpha   90.00
_cell.angle_beta   90.00
_cell.angle_gamma   90.00
#
_symmetry.space_group_name_H-M   'P 1'
#
loop_
_entity.id
_entity.type
_entity.pdbx_description
1 polymer ?
#
loop_
_entity_poly.entity_id
_entity_poly.type
_entity_poly.pdbx_seq_one_letter_code
_entity_poly.pdbx_strand_id
1 'polypeptide(L)'
;MPGQHLPADHRRGDANTIGGYAAVHGRPAAFEGPDGLSYSVEIVTAPTGHPEAAFGAYLLFVQWSRIGATTPSGHVETDFLAEADTAEDAQVIVAALSLSEVRAALHAAVAERSHGAPTRRWWDAMRDEGNDADSGGAAG
;
A
#
# COMPACT_ATOMS: atom_id res chain seq x y z
N MET A 1 25.77 -13.93 11.55
CA MET A 1 26.09 -12.52 11.85
C MET A 1 24.77 -11.81 12.14
N PRO A 2 24.46 -11.40 13.38
CA PRO A 2 23.29 -10.56 13.61
C PRO A 2 23.48 -9.24 12.85
N GLY A 3 22.41 -8.76 12.20
CA GLY A 3 22.44 -7.52 11.43
C GLY A 3 22.87 -6.35 12.30
N GLN A 4 23.95 -5.68 11.92
CA GLN A 4 24.44 -4.51 12.63
C GLN A 4 23.42 -3.38 12.46
N HIS A 5 22.86 -2.90 13.58
CA HIS A 5 22.01 -1.71 13.57
C HIS A 5 22.85 -0.50 13.17
N LEU A 6 22.66 0.00 11.96
CA LEU A 6 23.29 1.21 11.48
C LEU A 6 22.49 2.43 11.97
N PRO A 7 23.14 3.44 12.59
CA PRO A 7 22.47 4.68 12.96
C PRO A 7 22.08 5.48 11.70
N ALA A 8 21.09 6.35 11.84
CA ALA A 8 20.64 7.25 10.78
C ALA A 8 21.76 8.21 10.34
N ASP A 9 21.95 8.37 9.02
CA ASP A 9 22.89 9.33 8.45
C ASP A 9 22.14 10.49 7.79
N HIS A 10 21.86 11.54 8.59
CA HIS A 10 21.12 12.73 8.18
C HIS A 10 21.83 13.57 7.10
N ARG A 11 23.05 13.23 6.71
CA ARG A 11 23.74 13.88 5.57
C ARG A 11 23.24 13.37 4.22
N ARG A 12 22.49 12.27 4.20
CA ARG A 12 22.06 11.59 2.97
C ARG A 12 20.78 12.16 2.36
N GLY A 13 20.08 13.05 3.04
CA GLY A 13 18.86 13.68 2.52
C GLY A 13 18.00 14.31 3.62
N ASP A 14 16.87 14.90 3.22
CA ASP A 14 15.86 15.40 4.16
C ASP A 14 14.98 14.25 4.67
N ALA A 15 15.18 13.84 5.92
CA ALA A 15 14.41 12.76 6.53
C ALA A 15 12.89 13.03 6.64
N ASN A 16 12.44 14.26 6.34
CA ASN A 16 11.02 14.61 6.31
C ASN A 16 10.34 14.34 4.97
N THR A 17 11.10 13.99 3.92
CA THR A 17 10.56 13.47 2.67
C THR A 17 10.69 11.96 2.60
N ILE A 18 9.88 11.29 1.78
CA ILE A 18 9.90 9.83 1.71
C ILE A 18 11.22 9.29 1.12
N GLY A 19 11.75 9.96 0.10
CA GLY A 19 13.05 9.61 -0.47
C GLY A 19 14.20 9.88 0.49
N GLY A 20 14.15 11.02 1.20
CA GLY A 20 15.19 11.35 2.18
C GLY A 20 15.14 10.47 3.42
N TYR A 21 13.96 10.07 3.89
CA TYR A 21 13.83 9.06 4.96
C TYR A 21 14.53 7.75 4.57
N ALA A 22 14.25 7.22 3.37
CA ALA A 22 14.86 5.99 2.88
C ALA A 22 16.40 6.12 2.79
N ALA A 23 16.90 7.26 2.31
CA ALA A 23 18.33 7.52 2.23
C ALA A 23 19.00 7.60 3.61
N VAL A 24 18.37 8.31 4.56
CA VAL A 24 18.89 8.52 5.92
C VAL A 24 18.86 7.25 6.76
N HIS A 25 17.79 6.46 6.66
CA HIS A 25 17.56 5.29 7.52
C HIS A 25 17.91 3.94 6.89
N GLY A 26 18.11 3.88 5.56
CA GLY A 26 18.43 2.64 4.85
C GLY A 26 17.33 1.58 4.91
N ARG A 27 16.08 1.99 5.15
CA ARG A 27 14.90 1.13 5.24
C ARG A 27 13.63 1.89 4.81
N PRO A 28 12.59 1.19 4.36
CA PRO A 28 11.28 1.79 4.11
C PRO A 28 10.71 2.53 5.32
N ALA A 29 9.97 3.61 5.07
CA ALA A 29 9.16 4.25 6.10
C ALA A 29 7.95 3.36 6.44
N ALA A 30 7.50 3.44 7.69
CA ALA A 30 6.32 2.73 8.16
C ALA A 30 5.27 3.71 8.68
N PHE A 31 4.01 3.43 8.39
CA PHE A 31 2.85 4.24 8.73
C PHE A 31 1.75 3.38 9.36
N GLU A 32 0.97 3.98 10.25
CA GLU A 32 -0.28 3.38 10.72
C GLU A 32 -1.41 3.81 9.79
N GLY A 33 -2.14 2.85 9.24
CA GLY A 33 -3.34 3.10 8.43
C GLY A 33 -4.55 3.45 9.29
N PRO A 34 -5.63 4.02 8.70
CA PRO A 34 -6.85 4.37 9.43
C PRO A 34 -7.61 3.14 9.97
N ASP A 35 -7.25 1.94 9.54
CA ASP A 35 -7.75 0.65 10.04
C ASP A 35 -6.93 0.08 11.22
N GLY A 36 -5.93 0.84 11.70
CA GLY A 36 -5.05 0.45 12.80
C GLY A 36 -4.07 -0.66 12.44
N LEU A 37 -3.75 -0.82 11.15
CA LEU A 37 -2.72 -1.75 10.67
C LEU A 37 -1.43 -1.01 10.30
N SER A 38 -0.30 -1.71 10.36
CA SER A 38 1.00 -1.16 9.98
C SER A 38 1.25 -1.36 8.49
N TYR A 39 1.78 -0.33 7.83
CA TYR A 39 2.11 -0.33 6.42
C TYR A 39 3.55 0.13 6.21
N SER A 40 4.35 -0.62 5.45
CA SER A 40 5.61 -0.09 4.91
C SER A 40 5.39 0.41 3.49
N VAL A 41 6.08 1.48 3.10
CA VAL A 41 5.89 2.09 1.77
C VAL A 41 7.14 1.97 0.90
N GLU A 42 6.93 1.75 -0.39
CA GLU A 42 7.96 1.80 -1.44
C GLU A 42 7.48 2.72 -2.58
N ILE A 43 8.41 3.42 -3.23
CA ILE A 43 8.12 4.16 -4.47
C ILE A 43 8.32 3.20 -5.63
N VAL A 44 7.29 3.02 -6.45
CA VAL A 44 7.35 2.14 -7.63
C VAL A 44 7.14 2.98 -8.88
N THR A 45 7.93 2.71 -9.92
CA THR A 45 7.80 3.33 -11.23
C THR A 45 7.30 2.31 -12.25
N ALA A 46 6.39 2.70 -13.13
CA ALA A 46 5.90 1.85 -14.21
C ALA A 46 5.68 2.67 -15.49
N PRO A 47 5.76 2.06 -16.70
CA PRO A 47 5.35 2.72 -17.93
C PRO A 47 3.87 3.08 -17.88
N THR A 48 3.50 4.29 -18.32
CA THR A 48 2.09 4.72 -18.37
C THR A 48 1.36 4.24 -19.63
N GLY A 49 2.11 3.96 -20.70
CA GLY A 49 1.56 3.74 -22.04
C GLY A 49 1.32 5.03 -22.85
N HIS A 50 1.64 6.21 -22.30
CA HIS A 50 1.50 7.51 -22.95
C HIS A 50 2.86 8.09 -23.39
N PRO A 51 3.07 8.43 -24.67
CA PRO A 51 4.36 8.93 -25.16
C PRO A 51 4.82 10.26 -24.54
N GLU A 52 3.88 11.13 -24.14
CA GLU A 52 4.17 12.44 -23.55
C GLU A 52 4.44 12.39 -22.04
N ALA A 53 4.28 11.21 -21.43
CA ALA A 53 4.45 10.98 -20.00
C ALA A 53 4.83 9.51 -19.78
N ALA A 54 5.96 9.08 -20.37
CA ALA A 54 6.26 7.65 -20.59
C ALA A 54 6.31 6.80 -19.31
N PHE A 55 6.63 7.39 -18.17
CA PHE A 55 6.71 6.72 -16.88
C PHE A 55 5.89 7.43 -15.82
N GLY A 56 5.21 6.64 -14.99
CA GLY A 56 4.51 7.09 -13.80
C GLY A 56 5.17 6.53 -12.54
N ALA A 57 5.05 7.24 -11.43
CA ALA A 57 5.48 6.79 -10.12
C ALA A 57 4.31 6.83 -9.12
N TYR A 58 4.22 5.81 -8.29
CA TYR A 58 3.15 5.63 -7.31
C TYR A 58 3.72 5.04 -6.01
N LEU A 59 2.89 5.03 -4.96
CA LEU A 59 3.26 4.45 -3.67
C LEU A 59 2.62 3.07 -3.51
N LEU A 60 3.45 2.06 -3.23
CA LEU A 60 3.03 0.73 -2.83
C LEU A 60 3.11 0.61 -1.31
N PHE A 61 1.97 0.42 -0.65
CA PHE A 61 1.89 0.20 0.78
C PHE A 61 1.68 -1.28 1.10
N VAL A 62 2.70 -1.93 1.68
CA VAL A 62 2.63 -3.32 2.13
C VAL A 62 2.05 -3.39 3.53
N GLN A 63 0.91 -4.06 3.68
CA GLN A 63 0.20 -4.22 4.95
C GLN A 63 0.80 -5.38 5.76
N TRP A 64 1.03 -5.13 7.05
CA TRP A 64 1.54 -6.12 8.00
C TRP A 64 0.45 -6.58 8.97
N SER A 65 0.52 -7.84 9.39
CA SER A 65 -0.42 -8.43 10.36
C SER A 65 -0.11 -7.97 11.78
N ARG A 66 -1.15 -7.85 12.63
CA ARG A 66 -1.07 -7.11 13.92
C ARG A 66 0.00 -7.62 14.90
N ILE A 67 0.33 -8.91 14.97
CA ILE A 67 1.34 -9.46 15.91
C ILE A 67 1.95 -10.77 15.37
N GLY A 68 3.28 -10.92 15.45
CA GLY A 68 4.00 -12.21 15.38
C GLY A 68 4.25 -12.79 13.99
N ALA A 69 3.64 -12.21 12.95
CA ALA A 69 3.86 -12.61 11.57
C ALA A 69 4.87 -11.68 10.89
N THR A 70 5.94 -12.26 10.36
CA THR A 70 6.89 -11.58 9.47
C THR A 70 6.39 -11.55 8.02
N THR A 71 5.09 -11.77 7.81
CA THR A 71 4.51 -12.00 6.49
C THR A 71 3.53 -10.88 6.17
N PRO A 72 3.65 -10.25 4.98
CA PRO A 72 2.65 -9.33 4.47
C PRO A 72 1.25 -9.97 4.44
N SER A 73 0.24 -9.23 4.86
CA SER A 73 -1.18 -9.68 4.80
C SER A 73 -1.94 -9.10 3.61
N GLY A 74 -1.33 -8.21 2.85
CA GLY A 74 -1.92 -7.54 1.70
C GLY A 74 -1.15 -6.29 1.30
N HIS A 75 -1.68 -5.54 0.36
CA HIS A 75 -1.15 -4.23 -0.02
C HIS A 75 -2.29 -3.31 -0.47
N VAL A 76 -1.99 -2.01 -0.54
CA VAL A 76 -2.76 -1.01 -1.27
C VAL A 76 -1.80 -0.15 -2.08
N GLU A 77 -2.26 0.38 -3.20
CA GLU A 77 -1.47 1.19 -4.12
C GLU A 77 -2.21 2.51 -4.35
N THR A 78 -1.45 3.56 -4.62
CA THR A 78 -2.03 4.79 -5.19
C THR A 78 -2.08 4.66 -6.71
N ASP A 79 -2.87 5.51 -7.36
CA ASP A 79 -2.63 5.84 -8.77
C ASP A 79 -1.25 6.52 -8.93
N PHE A 80 -0.84 6.81 -10.17
CA PHE A 80 0.35 7.61 -10.42
C PHE A 80 0.23 8.99 -9.76
N LEU A 81 1.16 9.28 -8.86
CA LEU A 81 1.27 10.57 -8.16
C LEU A 81 2.14 11.56 -8.96
N ALA A 82 2.98 11.04 -9.86
CA ALA A 82 3.76 11.81 -10.80
C ALA A 82 3.92 11.02 -12.09
N GLU A 83 4.00 11.73 -13.20
CA GLU A 83 4.41 11.18 -14.49
C GLU A 83 5.54 12.02 -15.08
N ALA A 84 6.46 11.40 -15.81
CA ALA A 84 7.62 12.03 -16.41
C ALA A 84 8.13 11.25 -17.63
N ASP A 85 9.08 11.84 -18.35
CA ASP A 85 9.73 11.21 -19.50
C ASP A 85 10.59 10.01 -19.11
N THR A 86 11.11 9.99 -17.87
CA THR A 86 11.95 8.90 -17.35
C THR A 86 11.43 8.38 -16.02
N ALA A 87 11.73 7.10 -15.73
CA ALA A 87 11.41 6.49 -14.45
C ALA A 87 12.09 7.22 -13.28
N GLU A 88 13.35 7.65 -13.47
CA GLU A 88 14.11 8.37 -12.44
C GLU A 88 13.46 9.72 -12.09
N ASP A 89 13.02 10.48 -13.10
CA ASP A 89 12.36 11.76 -12.86
C ASP A 89 11.02 11.57 -12.13
N ALA A 90 10.21 10.59 -12.53
CA ALA A 90 8.96 10.28 -11.85
C ALA A 90 9.21 9.85 -10.39
N GLN A 91 10.25 9.04 -10.16
CA GLN A 91 10.65 8.64 -8.82
C GLN A 91 11.11 9.82 -7.98
N VAL A 92 11.93 10.74 -8.53
CA VAL A 92 12.42 11.94 -7.82
C VAL A 92 11.26 12.84 -7.39
N ILE A 93 10.25 13.01 -8.24
CA ILE A 93 9.06 13.81 -7.91
C ILE A 93 8.31 13.20 -6.71
N VAL A 94 8.03 11.89 -6.74
CA VAL A 94 7.35 11.20 -5.63
C VAL A 94 8.23 11.14 -4.37
N ALA A 95 9.55 11.01 -4.55
CA ALA A 95 10.52 11.01 -3.45
C ALA A 95 10.55 12.32 -2.66
N ALA A 96 10.12 13.42 -3.26
CA ALA A 96 10.02 14.73 -2.61
C ALA A 96 8.79 14.90 -1.71
N LEU A 97 7.81 13.99 -1.77
CA LEU A 97 6.63 14.04 -0.90
C LEU A 97 7.04 13.99 0.57
N SER A 98 6.44 14.86 1.38
CA SER A 98 6.58 14.84 2.83
C SER A 98 5.98 13.56 3.41
N LEU A 99 6.48 13.14 4.59
CA LEU A 99 5.90 12.01 5.31
C LEU A 99 4.40 12.22 5.63
N SER A 100 3.95 13.47 5.81
CA SER A 100 2.53 13.81 5.99
C SER A 100 1.71 13.58 4.72
N GLU A 101 2.23 13.93 3.55
CA GLU A 101 1.55 13.67 2.26
C GLU A 101 1.47 12.18 1.98
N VAL A 102 2.54 11.43 2.24
CA VAL A 102 2.54 9.96 2.13
C VAL A 102 1.51 9.32 3.07
N ARG A 103 1.40 9.81 4.31
CA ARG A 103 0.35 9.35 5.23
C ARG A 103 -1.04 9.64 4.70
N ALA A 104 -1.28 10.83 4.14
CA ALA A 104 -2.57 11.18 3.56
C ALA A 104 -2.91 10.27 2.37
N ALA A 105 -1.93 9.95 1.51
CA ALA A 105 -2.09 9.03 0.40
C ALA A 105 -2.45 7.60 0.87
N LEU A 106 -1.80 7.09 1.92
CA LEU A 106 -2.17 5.81 2.55
C LEU A 106 -3.63 5.82 3.02
N HIS A 107 -4.04 6.88 3.72
CA HIS A 107 -5.41 6.99 4.23
C HIS A 107 -6.43 6.97 3.09
N ALA A 108 -6.17 7.69 2.00
CA ALA A 108 -7.01 7.69 0.80
C ALA A 108 -7.08 6.30 0.16
N ALA A 109 -5.94 5.63 -0.04
CA ALA A 109 -5.89 4.30 -0.65
C ALA A 109 -6.63 3.23 0.18
N VAL A 110 -6.52 3.28 1.52
CA VAL A 110 -7.25 2.38 2.41
C VAL A 110 -8.76 2.66 2.38
N ALA A 111 -9.16 3.93 2.32
CA ALA A 111 -10.57 4.30 2.18
C ALA A 111 -11.14 3.76 0.85
N GLU A 112 -10.48 4.01 -0.28
CA GLU A 112 -10.92 3.56 -1.60
C GLU A 112 -11.07 2.03 -1.66
N ARG A 113 -10.10 1.28 -1.15
CA ARG A 113 -10.20 -0.19 -1.03
C ARG A 113 -11.45 -0.61 -0.25
N SER A 114 -11.79 0.13 0.80
CA SER A 114 -12.93 -0.18 1.67
C SER A 114 -14.27 0.14 0.99
N HIS A 115 -14.30 1.13 0.10
CA HIS A 115 -15.46 1.47 -0.73
C HIS A 115 -15.67 0.48 -1.90
N GLY A 116 -14.59 -0.10 -2.44
CA GLY A 116 -14.65 -1.11 -3.51
C GLY A 116 -14.97 -2.54 -3.06
N ALA A 117 -14.92 -2.83 -1.76
CA ALA A 117 -15.28 -4.15 -1.25
C ALA A 117 -16.80 -4.35 -1.29
N PRO A 118 -17.33 -5.41 -1.96
CA PRO A 118 -18.77 -5.66 -1.97
C PRO A 118 -19.30 -5.84 -0.55
N THR A 119 -20.40 -5.16 -0.22
CA THR A 119 -21.07 -5.18 1.10
C THR A 119 -21.59 -6.57 1.49
N ARG A 120 -21.66 -7.51 0.55
CA ARG A 120 -21.85 -8.94 0.81
C ARG A 120 -20.55 -9.67 0.49
N ARG A 121 -20.02 -10.43 1.46
CA ARG A 121 -18.94 -11.37 1.17
C ARG A 121 -19.53 -12.45 0.27
N TRP A 122 -18.79 -12.88 -0.74
CA TRP A 122 -19.20 -13.96 -1.64
C TRP A 122 -19.49 -15.29 -0.88
N TRP A 123 -18.92 -15.46 0.32
CA TRP A 123 -19.23 -16.56 1.23
C TRP A 123 -20.60 -16.45 1.92
N ASP A 124 -21.19 -15.26 2.00
CA ASP A 124 -22.55 -15.04 2.51
C ASP A 124 -23.58 -15.40 1.43
N ALA A 125 -23.25 -15.16 0.15
CA ALA A 125 -24.10 -15.54 -0.98
C ALA A 125 -24.26 -17.08 -1.11
N MET A 126 -23.20 -17.85 -0.85
CA MET A 126 -23.27 -19.32 -0.88
C MET A 126 -24.01 -19.93 0.32
N ARG A 127 -24.22 -19.17 1.41
CA ARG A 127 -24.99 -19.65 2.57
C ARG A 127 -26.49 -19.47 2.39
N ASP A 128 -26.93 -18.46 1.64
CA ASP A 128 -28.34 -18.28 1.30
C ASP A 128 -28.84 -19.39 0.35
N GLU A 129 -28.01 -19.85 -0.61
CA GLU A 129 -28.37 -20.95 -1.52
C GLU A 129 -28.52 -22.33 -0.83
N GLY A 130 -27.94 -22.48 0.37
CA GLY A 130 -28.03 -23.72 1.16
C GLY A 130 -29.30 -23.83 2.01
N ASN A 131 -30.06 -22.75 2.19
CA ASN A 131 -31.26 -22.73 3.05
C ASN A 131 -32.56 -22.98 2.29
N ASP A 132 -32.56 -22.92 0.96
CA ASP A 132 -33.73 -23.23 0.12
C ASP A 132 -33.82 -24.73 -0.28
N ALA A 133 -32.79 -25.53 0.07
CA ALA A 133 -32.71 -26.94 -0.28
C ALA A 133 -33.27 -27.92 0.79
N ASP A 134 -33.86 -27.43 1.90
CA ASP A 134 -34.40 -28.28 2.98
C ASP A 134 -35.90 -28.07 3.29
N SER A 135 -36.70 -27.79 2.27
CA SER A 135 -38.15 -28.03 2.32
C SER A 135 -38.54 -29.06 1.27
N GLY A 136 -37.97 -30.26 1.42
CA GLY A 136 -38.03 -31.33 0.43
C GLY A 136 -38.17 -32.74 1.00
N GLY A 137 -38.91 -32.91 2.11
CA GLY A 137 -39.72 -34.12 2.34
C GLY A 137 -39.14 -35.27 3.17
N ALA A 138 -39.93 -35.68 4.18
CA ALA A 138 -40.12 -37.07 4.62
C ALA A 138 -41.47 -37.13 5.36
N ALA A 139 -42.53 -37.67 4.75
CA ALA A 139 -42.96 -39.08 4.79
C ALA A 139 -43.92 -39.38 5.97
N GLY A 140 -45.12 -39.87 5.64
CA GLY A 140 -46.16 -40.31 6.56
C GLY A 140 -47.54 -40.31 5.91
#